data_AF-A0A3C0G2D7-F1
#
_entry.id   AF-A0A3C0G2D7-F1
#
_cell.length_a   1.000
_cell.length_b   1.000
_cell.length_c   1.000
_cell.angle_alpha   90.00
_cell.angle_beta   90.00
_cell.angle_gamma   90.00
#
_symmetry.space_group_name_H-M   'P 1'
#
loop_
_entity.id
_entity.type
_entity.pdbx_description
1 polymer ?
#
loop_
_entity_poly.entity_id
_entity_poly.type
_entity_poly.pdbx_seq_one_letter_code
_entity_poly.pdbx_strand_id
1 'polypeptide(L)' 'MMNYVKVEGESSLVRNENGVILSNDNSAVQQAKLRKKLRKEKDAELESLKQDVNDIKLLLNQIVGKLDGTNSR' A
#
# COMPACT_ATOMS: atom_id res chain seq x y z
N MET A 1 33.92 10.53 -11.37
CA MET A 1 32.58 10.88 -10.87
C MET A 1 31.89 11.60 -12.02
N MET A 2 30.71 11.16 -12.46
CA MET A 2 30.02 11.77 -13.62
C MET A 2 29.47 13.14 -13.20
N ASN A 3 29.91 14.21 -13.87
CA ASN A 3 29.39 15.54 -13.61
C ASN A 3 28.05 15.75 -14.35
N TYR A 4 27.07 16.30 -13.64
CA TYR A 4 25.77 16.66 -14.18
C TYR A 4 25.60 18.17 -14.14
N VAL A 5 25.28 18.78 -15.27
CA VAL A 5 25.05 20.23 -15.40
C VAL A 5 23.56 20.47 -15.63
N LYS A 6 22.96 21.42 -14.92
CA LYS A 6 21.54 21.76 -15.14
C LYS A 6 21.33 22.33 -16.55
N VAL A 7 20.23 21.96 -17.19
CA VAL A 7 19.85 22.54 -18.49
C VAL A 7 19.30 23.95 -18.26
N GLU A 8 19.68 24.90 -19.12
CA GLU A 8 19.21 26.29 -19.02
C GLU A 8 17.70 26.38 -19.25
N GLY A 9 17.00 27.11 -18.38
CA GLY A 9 15.54 27.29 -18.44
C GLY A 9 14.70 26.12 -17.89
N GLU A 10 15.29 24.96 -17.59
CA GLU A 10 14.54 23.78 -17.13
C GLU A 10 15.21 23.11 -15.91
N SER A 11 14.58 23.26 -14.74
CA SER A 11 15.11 22.79 -13.45
C SER A 11 15.06 21.28 -13.26
N SER A 12 14.16 20.61 -13.97
CA SER A 12 13.93 19.16 -13.86
C SER A 12 14.89 18.33 -14.71
N LEU A 13 15.72 18.97 -15.54
CA LEU A 13 16.60 18.30 -16.49
C LEU A 13 18.07 18.57 -16.17
N VAL A 14 18.88 17.52 -16.28
CA VAL A 14 20.34 17.58 -16.15
C VAL A 14 21.01 16.95 -17.36
N ARG A 15 22.13 17.52 -17.78
CA ARG A 15 22.96 17.03 -18.88
C ARG A 15 24.20 16.36 -18.34
N ASN A 16 24.54 15.19 -18.87
CA ASN A 16 25.81 14.51 -18.55
C ASN A 16 26.96 14.99 -19.48
N GLU A 17 28.18 14.56 -19.19
CA GLU A 17 29.39 14.90 -19.97
C GLU A 17 29.31 14.44 -21.43
N ASN A 18 28.51 13.42 -21.73
CA ASN A 18 28.27 12.89 -23.07
C ASN A 18 27.14 13.64 -23.82
N GLY A 19 26.57 14.70 -23.24
CA GLY A 19 25.52 15.51 -23.84
C GLY A 19 24.10 14.96 -23.72
N VAL A 20 23.90 13.81 -23.06
CA VAL A 20 22.59 13.19 -22.80
C VAL A 20 21.84 13.99 -21.73
N ILE A 21 20.55 14.24 -21.99
CA ILE A 21 19.65 14.93 -21.07
C ILE A 21 18.84 13.89 -20.29
N LEU A 22 18.86 14.00 -18.97
CA LEU A 22 18.17 13.12 -18.03
C LEU A 22 17.21 13.94 -17.17
N SER A 23 16.05 13.37 -16.87
CA SER A 23 15.17 13.94 -15.85
C SER A 23 15.71 13.65 -14.45
N ASN A 24 15.80 14.68 -13.62
CA ASN A 24 16.07 14.57 -12.19
C ASN A 24 14.78 14.49 -11.37
N ASP A 25 13.62 14.73 -12.00
CA ASP A 25 12.33 14.71 -11.32
C ASP A 25 11.85 13.27 -11.11
N ASN A 26 11.92 12.85 -9.86
CA ASN A 26 11.47 11.54 -9.41
C ASN A 26 10.09 11.60 -8.72
N SER A 27 9.40 12.75 -8.75
CA SER A 27 8.14 12.98 -8.06
C SER A 27 7.07 11.96 -8.45
N ALA A 28 6.89 11.70 -9.74
CA ALA A 28 5.92 10.73 -10.27
C ALA A 28 6.20 9.30 -9.77
N VAL A 29 7.48 8.91 -9.73
CA VAL A 29 7.91 7.60 -9.23
C VAL A 29 7.65 7.47 -7.73
N GLN A 30 7.95 8.51 -6.96
CA GLN A 30 7.68 8.52 -5.51
C GLN A 30 6.17 8.47 -5.23
N GLN A 31 5.37 9.25 -5.94
CA GLN A 31 3.92 9.21 -5.81
C GLN A 31 3.35 7.83 -6.19
N ALA A 32 3.87 7.18 -7.24
CA ALA A 32 3.46 5.82 -7.61
C ALA A 32 3.79 4.81 -6.51
N LYS A 33 4.97 4.90 -5.90
CA LYS A 33 5.37 4.06 -4.75
C LYS A 33 4.44 4.28 -3.56
N LEU A 34 4.12 5.53 -3.23
CA LEU A 34 3.18 5.87 -2.15
C LEU A 34 1.79 5.30 -2.41
N ARG A 35 1.25 5.45 -3.63
CA ARG A 35 -0.04 4.85 -4.00
C ARG A 35 -0.03 3.33 -3.88
N LYS A 36 1.05 2.67 -4.30
CA LYS A 36 1.19 1.21 -4.17
C LYS A 36 1.23 0.77 -2.71
N LYS A 37 1.97 1.49 -1.86
CA LYS A 37 2.05 1.24 -0.42
C LYS A 37 0.67 1.36 0.22
N LEU A 38 -0.03 2.46 -0.02
CA LEU A 38 -1.36 2.72 0.53
C LEU A 38 -2.38 1.64 0.11
N ARG A 39 -2.37 1.22 -1.16
CA ARG A 39 -3.25 0.13 -1.63
C ARG A 39 -2.98 -1.17 -0.86
N LYS A 40 -1.72 -1.57 -0.73
CA LYS A 40 -1.35 -2.79 -0.01
C LYS A 40 -1.77 -2.74 1.47
N GLU A 41 -1.60 -1.59 2.11
CA GLU A 41 -2.03 -1.39 3.51
C GLU A 41 -3.55 -1.50 3.65
N LYS A 42 -4.31 -0.92 2.72
CA LYS A 42 -5.77 -1.01 2.71
C LYS A 42 -6.28 -2.43 2.45
N ASP A 43 -5.64 -3.15 1.53
CA ASP A 43 -5.99 -4.54 1.25
C ASP A 43 -5.71 -5.43 2.47
N ALA A 44 -4.58 -5.22 3.15
CA ALA A 44 -4.23 -5.95 4.37
C ALA A 44 -5.20 -5.65 5.53
N GLU A 45 -5.59 -4.39 5.72
CA GLU A 45 -6.58 -3.97 6.71
C GLU A 45 -7.96 -4.64 6.44
N LEU A 46 -8.37 -4.71 5.18
CA LEU A 46 -9.62 -5.34 4.77
C LEU A 46 -9.60 -6.86 5.02
N GLU A 47 -8.50 -7.55 4.71
CA GLU A 47 -8.37 -8.99 5.00
C GLU A 47 -8.36 -9.27 6.50
N SER A 48 -7.70 -8.43 7.30
CA SER A 48 -7.77 -8.52 8.77
C SER A 48 -9.21 -8.37 9.27
N LEU A 49 -9.94 -7.37 8.78
CA LEU A 49 -11.33 -7.15 9.18
C LEU A 49 -12.24 -8.34 8.80
N LYS A 50 -12.03 -8.94 7.62
CA LYS A 50 -12.77 -10.15 7.21
C LYS A 50 -12.52 -11.31 8.17
N GLN A 51 -11.27 -11.49 8.60
CA GLN A 51 -10.91 -12.52 9.57
C GLN A 51 -11.59 -12.27 10.91
N ASP A 52 -11.53 -11.05 11.44
CA ASP A 52 -12.16 -10.69 12.70
C ASP A 52 -13.68 -10.93 12.66
N VAL A 53 -14.34 -10.56 11.55
CA VAL A 53 -15.78 -10.82 11.36
C VAL A 53 -16.09 -12.32 11.29
N ASN A 54 -15.23 -13.10 10.65
CA ASN A 54 -15.39 -14.56 10.60
C ASN A 54 -15.26 -15.18 12.01
N ASP A 55 -14.29 -14.72 12.79
CA ASP A 55 -14.07 -15.20 14.15
C ASP A 55 -15.24 -14.83 15.07
N ILE A 56 -15.80 -13.62 14.93
CA ILE A 56 -17.05 -13.22 15.61
C ILE A 56 -18.19 -14.17 15.25
N LYS A 57 -18.37 -14.52 13.97
CA LYS A 57 -19.43 -15.47 13.55
C LYS A 57 -19.24 -16.84 14.19
N LEU A 58 -18.00 -17.33 14.26
CA LEU A 58 -17.69 -18.61 14.90
C LEU A 58 -18.02 -18.58 16.40
N LEU A 59 -17.62 -17.52 17.11
CA LEU A 59 -17.96 -17.35 18.52
C LEU A 59 -19.47 -17.26 18.75
N LEU A 60 -20.20 -16.53 17.90
CA LEU A 60 -21.65 -16.45 17.97
C LEU A 60 -22.31 -17.82 17.79
N ASN A 61 -21.88 -18.60 16.79
CA ASN A 61 -22.39 -19.95 16.57
C ASN A 61 -22.11 -20.87 17.78
N GLN A 62 -20.94 -20.74 18.41
CA GLN A 62 -20.61 -21.49 19.62
C GLN A 62 -21.50 -21.09 20.81
N ILE A 63 -21.83 -19.81 20.96
CA ILE A 63 -22.74 -19.32 22.01
C ILE A 63 -24.15 -19.83 21.77
N VAL A 64 -24.68 -19.68 20.54
CA VAL A 64 -26.03 -20.15 20.18
C VAL A 64 -26.14 -21.66 20.35
N GLY A 65 -25.17 -22.43 19.85
CA GLY A 65 -25.17 -23.89 20.02
C GLY A 65 -25.12 -24.34 21.47
N LYS A 66 -24.45 -23.59 22.36
CA LYS A 66 -24.51 -23.86 23.81
C LYS A 66 -25.87 -23.54 24.40
N LEU A 67 -26.51 -22.44 24.00
CA LEU A 67 -27.86 -22.06 24.47
C LEU A 67 -28.92 -23.11 24.06
N ASP A 68 -28.87 -23.57 22.81
CA ASP A 68 -29.79 -24.60 22.31
C ASP A 68 -29.54 -25.95 22.99
N GLY A 69 -28.27 -26.31 23.22
CA GLY A 69 -27.88 -27.52 23.94
C GLY A 69 -28.19 -27.48 25.45
N THR A 70 -28.34 -26.30 26.05
CA THR A 70 -28.80 -26.14 27.44
C THR A 70 -30.32 -26.20 27.59
N ASN A 71 -31.08 -25.86 26.55
CA ASN A 71 -32.56 -25.93 26.56
C ASN A 71 -33.12 -27.33 26.24
N SER A 72 -32.26 -28.29 25.89
CA SER A 72 -32.64 -29.65 25.51
C SER A 72 -32.34 -30.71 26.60
N ARG A 73 -32.24 -30.28 27.87
CA ARG A 73 -32.16 -31.15 29.06
C ARG A 73 -33.24 -30.82 30.07
#